data_AF-A0A969SCW4-F1
#
_entry.id   AF-A0A969SCW4-F1
#
_cell.length_a   1.000
_cell.length_b   1.000
_cell.length_c   1.000
_cell.angle_alpha   90.00
_cell.angle_beta   90.00
_cell.angle_gamma   90.00
#
_symmetry.space_group_name_H-M   'P 1'
#
loop_
_entity.id
_entity.type
_entity.pdbx_description
1 polymer ?
#
loop_
_entity_poly.entity_id
_entity_poly.type
_entity_poly.pdbx_seq_one_letter_code
_entity_poly.pdbx_strand_id
1 'polypeptide(L)'
;MQRSLTKQAFAVAWALPITLLGFSLAIIIRASGGQIIKRGIAWEASCGIAAKLLWLCNPWITIEAITQGHMIIARDEIVAARLRTHEHAHVRQYERWGLLFPIAYLDSKRYRHDERRRCISG
;
A
#
# COMPACT_ATOMS: atom_id res chain seq x y z
N MET A 1 -13.88 -7.18 24.30
CA MET A 1 -14.50 -7.47 22.99
C MET A 1 -13.59 -8.43 22.22
N GLN A 2 -13.68 -9.73 22.52
CA GLN A 2 -12.82 -10.77 21.92
C GLN A 2 -13.24 -11.01 20.46
N ARG A 3 -12.40 -10.61 19.50
CA ARG A 3 -12.61 -10.96 18.08
C ARG A 3 -12.33 -12.45 17.92
N SER A 4 -13.28 -13.25 17.43
CA SER A 4 -13.10 -14.69 17.29
C SER A 4 -11.90 -15.02 16.40
N LEU A 5 -11.10 -16.00 16.81
CA LEU A 5 -9.88 -16.46 16.12
C LEU A 5 -10.13 -16.78 14.64
N THR A 6 -11.33 -17.27 14.31
CA THR A 6 -11.80 -17.54 12.94
C THR A 6 -11.91 -16.30 12.07
N LYS A 7 -12.40 -15.17 12.60
CA LYS A 7 -12.50 -13.91 11.83
C LYS A 7 -11.11 -13.29 11.59
N GLN A 8 -10.18 -13.46 12.53
CA GLN A 8 -8.78 -13.05 12.36
C GLN A 8 -8.05 -13.92 11.34
N ALA A 9 -8.20 -15.25 11.41
CA ALA A 9 -7.59 -16.17 10.45
C ALA A 9 -8.10 -15.90 9.01
N PHE A 10 -9.39 -15.62 8.85
CA PHE A 10 -9.95 -15.29 7.56
C PHE A 10 -9.43 -13.94 7.02
N ALA A 11 -9.35 -12.90 7.86
CA ALA A 11 -8.78 -11.62 7.46
C ALA A 11 -7.29 -11.73 7.05
N VAL A 12 -6.52 -12.55 7.77
CA VAL A 12 -5.11 -12.83 7.43
C VAL A 12 -4.99 -13.66 6.15
N ALA A 13 -5.79 -14.74 6.00
CA ALA A 13 -5.87 -15.55 4.77
C ALA A 13 -6.31 -14.72 3.55
N TRP A 14 -7.16 -13.72 3.78
CA TRP A 14 -7.69 -12.83 2.74
C TRP A 14 -6.68 -11.76 2.31
N ALA A 15 -5.81 -11.29 3.20
CA ALA A 15 -4.72 -10.35 2.88
C ALA A 15 -3.42 -11.04 2.42
N LEU A 16 -3.24 -12.32 2.76
CA LEU A 16 -2.06 -13.14 2.48
C LEU A 16 -1.55 -13.09 1.03
N PRO A 17 -2.38 -13.20 -0.03
CA PRO A 17 -1.86 -13.18 -1.40
C PRO A 17 -1.22 -11.84 -1.78
N ILE A 18 -1.78 -10.72 -1.32
CA ILE A 18 -1.21 -9.39 -1.58
C ILE A 18 0.04 -9.16 -0.73
N THR A 19 0.03 -9.60 0.53
CA THR A 19 1.21 -9.53 1.39
C THR A 19 2.37 -10.35 0.81
N LEU A 20 2.11 -11.55 0.28
CA LEU A 20 3.14 -12.40 -0.36
C LEU A 20 3.77 -11.70 -1.57
N LEU A 21 2.96 -11.08 -2.43
CA LEU A 21 3.46 -10.28 -3.56
C LEU A 21 4.37 -9.14 -3.06
N GLY A 22 3.93 -8.40 -2.04
CA GLY A 22 4.73 -7.33 -1.45
C GLY A 22 6.07 -7.85 -0.91
N PHE A 23 6.07 -9.00 -0.25
CA PHE A 23 7.29 -9.64 0.25
C PHE A 23 8.21 -10.13 -0.88
N SER A 24 7.67 -10.70 -1.95
CA SER A 24 8.46 -11.06 -3.14
C SER A 24 9.18 -9.84 -3.72
N LEU A 25 8.46 -8.72 -3.86
CA LEU A 25 9.04 -7.46 -4.32
C LEU A 25 10.10 -6.92 -3.37
N ALA A 26 9.86 -6.99 -2.06
CA ALA A 26 10.83 -6.56 -1.05
C ALA A 26 12.13 -7.39 -1.09
N ILE A 27 12.05 -8.71 -1.35
CA ILE A 27 13.23 -9.56 -1.53
C ILE A 27 14.07 -9.06 -2.71
N ILE A 28 13.43 -8.69 -3.82
CA ILE A 28 14.14 -8.15 -4.99
C ILE A 28 14.77 -6.79 -4.64
N ILE A 29 14.05 -5.92 -3.93
CA ILE A 29 14.58 -4.63 -3.43
C ILE A 29 15.81 -4.88 -2.56
N ARG A 30 15.75 -5.82 -1.61
CA ARG A 30 16.87 -6.17 -0.72
C ARG A 30 18.05 -6.75 -1.48
N ALA A 31 17.82 -7.60 -2.47
CA ALA A 31 18.85 -8.16 -3.33
C ALA A 31 19.54 -7.09 -4.19
N SER A 32 18.83 -6.01 -4.53
CA SER A 32 19.39 -4.85 -5.25
C SER A 32 20.15 -3.83 -4.38
N GLY A 33 20.34 -4.12 -3.09
CA GLY A 33 20.98 -3.20 -2.13
C GLY A 33 20.02 -2.25 -1.41
N GLY A 34 18.71 -2.45 -1.56
CA GLY A 34 17.71 -1.75 -0.74
C GLY A 34 17.66 -2.28 0.70
N GLN A 35 16.92 -1.58 1.55
CA GLN A 35 16.74 -1.93 2.96
C GLN A 35 15.33 -2.45 3.21
N ILE A 36 15.20 -3.34 4.18
CA ILE A 36 13.91 -3.77 4.73
C ILE A 36 13.95 -3.58 6.24
N ILE A 37 13.00 -2.82 6.78
CA ILE A 37 12.92 -2.52 8.21
C ILE A 37 11.51 -2.84 8.71
N LYS A 38 11.40 -3.63 9.78
CA LYS A 38 10.12 -3.84 10.45
C LYS A 38 9.75 -2.62 11.27
N ARG A 39 8.54 -2.09 11.09
CA ARG A 39 7.99 -1.02 11.93
C ARG A 39 6.56 -1.35 12.36
N GLY A 40 6.36 -1.57 13.66
CA GLY A 40 5.06 -1.96 14.20
C GLY A 40 4.55 -3.27 13.59
N ILE A 41 3.40 -3.21 12.93
CA ILE A 41 2.71 -4.37 12.32
C ILE A 41 3.12 -4.63 10.85
N ALA A 42 3.90 -3.74 10.23
CA ALA A 42 4.27 -3.82 8.82
C ALA A 42 5.79 -3.77 8.61
N TRP A 43 6.21 -4.15 7.41
CA TRP A 43 7.60 -4.08 6.93
C TRP A 43 7.71 -2.97 5.90
N GLU A 44 8.76 -2.15 6.00
CA GLU A 44 9.04 -1.06 5.08
C GLU A 44 10.27 -1.45 4.25
N ALA A 45 10.12 -1.51 2.92
CA ALA A 45 11.21 -1.70 1.97
C ALA A 45 11.50 -0.40 1.22
N SER A 46 12.77 0.02 1.16
CA SER A 46 13.17 1.28 0.51
C SER A 46 14.52 1.19 -0.17
N CYS A 47 14.83 2.19 -1.01
CA CYS A 47 16.09 2.31 -1.76
C CYS A 47 16.30 1.17 -2.79
N GLY A 48 17.51 1.03 -3.34
CA GLY A 48 17.81 0.05 -4.40
C GLY A 48 16.95 0.25 -5.64
N ILE A 49 16.33 -0.81 -6.15
CA ILE A 49 15.39 -0.73 -7.29
C ILE A 49 13.98 -0.25 -6.91
N ALA A 50 13.70 0.08 -5.64
CA ALA A 50 12.33 0.41 -5.20
C ALA A 50 11.70 1.53 -6.04
N ALA A 51 12.43 2.62 -6.32
CA ALA A 51 11.93 3.71 -7.15
C ALA A 51 11.61 3.27 -8.60
N LYS A 52 12.42 2.38 -9.19
CA LYS A 52 12.17 1.81 -10.52
C LYS A 52 10.93 0.92 -10.51
N LEU A 53 10.78 0.11 -9.46
CA LEU A 53 9.64 -0.78 -9.31
C LEU A 53 8.33 0.00 -9.16
N LEU A 54 8.33 1.08 -8.36
CA LEU A 54 7.19 1.99 -8.22
C LEU A 54 6.85 2.67 -9.54
N TRP A 55 7.85 3.07 -10.32
CA TRP A 55 7.64 3.61 -11.67
C TRP A 55 7.03 2.57 -12.63
N LEU A 56 7.48 1.31 -12.58
CA LEU A 56 6.90 0.23 -13.38
C LEU A 56 5.44 -0.06 -13.00
N CYS A 57 5.09 0.07 -11.72
CA CYS A 57 3.70 -0.11 -11.27
C CYS A 57 2.76 0.95 -11.87
N ASN A 58 3.23 2.19 -12.07
CA ASN A 58 2.46 3.22 -12.76
C ASN A 58 3.39 4.28 -13.38
N PRO A 59 3.68 4.20 -14.69
CA PRO A 59 4.59 5.16 -15.32
C PRO A 59 3.95 6.54 -15.52
N TRP A 60 2.63 6.65 -15.36
CA TRP A 60 1.86 7.87 -15.61
C TRP A 60 1.73 8.77 -14.37
N ILE A 61 1.95 8.22 -13.17
CA ILE A 61 1.86 8.94 -11.90
C ILE A 61 3.04 8.53 -11.03
N THR A 62 3.79 9.51 -10.51
CA THR A 62 4.87 9.22 -9.57
C THR A 62 4.30 8.68 -8.27
N ILE A 63 4.38 7.36 -8.10
CA ILE A 63 4.05 6.70 -6.84
C ILE A 63 5.26 6.83 -5.92
N GLU A 64 5.08 7.54 -4.80
CA GLU A 64 6.14 7.74 -3.81
C GLU A 64 6.27 6.54 -2.85
N ALA A 65 5.14 5.95 -2.48
CA ALA A 65 5.06 4.71 -1.71
C ALA A 65 3.78 3.94 -2.07
N ILE A 66 3.80 2.63 -1.86
CA ILE A 66 2.65 1.74 -2.00
C ILE A 66 2.60 0.74 -0.86
N THR A 67 1.42 0.52 -0.32
CA THR A 67 1.14 -0.55 0.64
C THR A 67 0.56 -1.77 -0.06
N GLN A 68 1.15 -2.92 0.18
CA GLN A 68 0.68 -4.25 -0.21
C GLN A 68 0.50 -5.12 1.04
N GLY A 69 -0.70 -5.08 1.62
CA GLY A 69 -1.00 -5.81 2.85
C GLY A 69 -0.15 -5.31 4.01
N HIS A 70 0.80 -6.15 4.48
CA HIS A 70 1.76 -5.82 5.55
C HIS A 70 3.15 -5.39 5.06
N MET A 71 3.34 -5.24 3.74
CA MET A 71 4.57 -4.70 3.16
C MET A 71 4.32 -3.31 2.57
N ILE A 72 5.13 -2.35 2.98
CA ILE A 72 5.13 -0.97 2.48
C ILE A 72 6.41 -0.82 1.64
N ILE A 73 6.27 -0.43 0.38
CA ILE A 73 7.39 -0.15 -0.51
C ILE A 73 7.45 1.35 -0.74
N ALA A 74 8.55 1.99 -0.36
CA ALA A 74 8.79 3.41 -0.57
C ALA A 74 10.01 3.63 -1.46
N ARG A 75 10.03 4.74 -2.22
CA ARG A 75 11.15 5.03 -3.12
C ARG A 75 12.49 5.18 -2.38
N ASP A 76 12.47 5.80 -1.20
CA ASP A 76 13.63 6.05 -0.33
C ASP A 76 13.19 6.16 1.14
N GLU A 77 14.17 6.25 2.05
CA GLU A 77 13.93 6.32 3.49
C GLU A 77 13.23 7.60 3.94
N ILE A 78 13.48 8.74 3.25
CA ILE A 78 12.88 10.03 3.58
C ILE A 78 11.38 9.97 3.30
N VAL A 79 11.01 9.44 2.14
CA VAL A 79 9.61 9.20 1.78
C VAL A 79 8.97 8.16 2.70
N ALA A 80 9.67 7.06 3.01
CA ALA A 80 9.17 6.07 3.96
C ALA A 80 8.84 6.71 5.32
N ALA A 81 9.67 7.63 5.79
CA ALA A 81 9.42 8.34 7.04
C ALA A 81 8.26 9.34 6.93
N ARG A 82 8.21 10.12 5.86
CA ARG A 82 7.16 11.13 5.63
C ARG A 82 5.78 10.51 5.47
N LEU A 83 5.66 9.42 4.72
CA LEU A 83 4.39 8.76 4.41
C LEU A 83 4.02 7.64 5.39
N ARG A 84 4.85 7.37 6.40
CA ARG A 84 4.65 6.25 7.34
C ARG A 84 3.23 6.18 7.89
N THR A 85 2.72 7.26 8.47
CA THR A 85 1.37 7.27 9.05
C THR A 85 0.28 7.00 8.01
N HIS A 86 0.48 7.48 6.77
CA HIS A 86 -0.45 7.27 5.66
C HIS A 86 -0.45 5.80 5.21
N GLU A 87 0.72 5.21 4.97
CA GLU A 87 0.85 3.82 4.54
C GLU A 87 0.40 2.84 5.64
N HIS A 88 0.68 3.13 6.90
CA HIS A 88 0.16 2.31 8.02
C HIS A 88 -1.37 2.37 8.14
N ALA A 89 -2.02 3.46 7.70
CA ALA A 89 -3.47 3.49 7.59
C ALA A 89 -3.96 2.52 6.51
N HIS A 90 -3.25 2.42 5.38
CA HIS A 90 -3.52 1.44 4.33
C HIS A 90 -3.31 0.00 4.80
N VAL A 91 -2.30 -0.28 5.64
CA VAL A 91 -2.11 -1.61 6.25
C VAL A 91 -3.35 -2.00 7.04
N ARG A 92 -3.85 -1.11 7.90
CA ARG A 92 -5.08 -1.36 8.70
C ARG A 92 -6.32 -1.51 7.82
N GLN A 93 -6.37 -0.81 6.69
CA GLN A 93 -7.44 -0.97 5.71
C GLN A 93 -7.37 -2.33 5.03
N TYR A 94 -6.18 -2.79 4.64
CA TYR A 94 -5.98 -4.16 4.15
C TYR A 94 -6.35 -5.21 5.21
N GLU A 95 -6.04 -5.00 6.49
CA GLU A 95 -6.49 -5.90 7.56
C GLU A 95 -8.02 -5.95 7.73
N ARG A 96 -8.71 -4.86 7.40
CA ARG A 96 -10.17 -4.73 7.56
C ARG A 96 -10.96 -5.16 6.31
N TRP A 97 -10.40 -4.95 5.12
CA TRP A 97 -11.08 -5.11 3.83
C TRP A 97 -10.40 -6.15 2.90
N GLY A 98 -9.14 -6.49 3.16
CA GLY A 98 -8.24 -7.28 2.30
C GLY A 98 -8.36 -6.95 0.81
N LEU A 99 -8.68 -7.94 -0.02
CA LEU A 99 -8.71 -7.80 -1.48
C LEU A 99 -9.80 -6.84 -2.03
N LEU A 100 -10.75 -6.39 -1.20
CA LEU A 100 -11.78 -5.42 -1.60
C LEU A 100 -11.27 -3.97 -1.56
N PHE A 101 -10.10 -3.71 -0.98
CA PHE A 101 -9.54 -2.36 -0.87
C PHE A 101 -9.24 -1.70 -2.25
N PRO A 102 -8.63 -2.40 -3.23
CA PRO A 102 -8.52 -1.88 -4.60
C PRO A 102 -9.87 -1.54 -5.26
N ILE A 103 -10.93 -2.31 -4.93
CA ILE A 103 -12.26 -2.16 -5.54
C ILE A 103 -12.99 -0.93 -4.98
N ALA A 104 -12.84 -0.63 -3.68
CA ALA A 104 -13.40 0.58 -3.07
C ALA A 104 -12.75 1.88 -3.59
N TYR A 105 -11.53 1.81 -4.14
CA TYR A 105 -10.85 2.98 -4.70
C TYR A 105 -11.40 3.40 -6.08
N LEU A 106 -12.03 2.48 -6.82
CA LEU A 106 -12.63 2.78 -8.13
C LEU A 106 -13.95 3.57 -8.02
N ASP A 107 -14.68 3.46 -6.91
CA ASP A 107 -15.98 4.15 -6.77
C ASP A 107 -15.84 5.63 -6.34
N SER A 108 -14.77 5.96 -5.60
CA SER A 108 -14.54 7.35 -5.14
C SER A 108 -14.07 8.33 -6.23
N LYS A 109 -13.58 7.83 -7.37
CA LYS A 109 -13.17 8.72 -8.48
C LYS A 109 -14.35 9.24 -9.30
N ARG A 110 -15.55 8.65 -9.18
CA ARG A 110 -16.76 9.14 -9.85
C ARG A 110 -17.31 10.41 -9.19
N TYR A 111 -17.18 10.54 -7.87
CA TYR A 111 -17.75 11.68 -7.13
C TYR A 111 -16.95 12.98 -7.29
N ARG A 112 -15.61 12.91 -7.35
CA ARG A 112 -14.75 14.11 -7.46
C ARG A 112 -14.72 14.74 -8.86
N HIS A 113 -15.20 14.04 -9.90
CA HIS A 113 -15.25 14.59 -11.25
C HIS A 113 -16.55 15.38 -11.52
N ASP A 114 -17.63 15.14 -10.77
CA ASP A 114 -18.92 15.83 -10.98
C ASP A 114 -18.93 17.22 -10.34
N GLU A 115 -18.34 17.36 -9.15
CA GLU A 115 -18.33 18.63 -8.40
C GLU A 115 -17.50 19.73 -9.07
N ARG A 116 -16.41 19.36 -9.78
CA ARG A 116 -15.59 20.33 -10.52
C ARG A 116 -16.26 20.92 -11.75
N ARG A 117 -17.25 20.24 -12.36
CA ARG A 117 -17.97 20.83 -13.51
C ARG A 117 -19.01 21.87 -13.08
N ARG A 118 -19.50 21.82 -11.84
CA ARG A 118 -20.52 22.77 -11.35
C ARG A 118 -19.96 24.15 -11.02
N CYS A 119 -18.69 24.27 -10.63
CA CYS A 119 -18.10 25.58 -10.28
C CYS A 119 -17.61 26.40 -11.50
N ILE A 120 -17.61 25.84 -12.72
CA ILE A 120 -17.09 26.53 -13.92
C ILE A 120 -18.20 27.09 -14.82
N SER A 121 -19.46 26.94 -14.41
CA SER A 121 -20.64 27.32 -15.18
C SER A 121 -21.62 28.20 -14.39
N GLY A 122 -21.15 28.86 -13.34
CA GLY A 122 -21.91 29.81 -12.53
C GLY A 122 -21.25 31.17 -12.49
#